data_AF-A0A1W9WJ94-F1
#
_entry.id   AF-A0A1W9WJ94-F1
#
_cell.length_a   1.000
_cell.length_b   1.000
_cell.length_c   1.000
_cell.angle_alpha   90.00
_cell.angle_beta   90.00
_cell.angle_gamma   90.00
#
_symmetry.space_group_name_H-M   'P 1'
#
loop_
_entity.id
_entity.type
_entity.pdbx_description
1 polymer ?
#
loop_
_entity_poly.entity_id
_entity_poly.type
_entity_poly.pdbx_seq_one_letter_code
_entity_poly.pdbx_strand_id
1 'polypeptide(L)'
;RKKAPTCGNCHSGHYVKGHLSRVEIGREMVSVCGTCHPAQAATYLDNYHGKAAVNLGDKNAAFCTDCHGAHHCRSLKEKKVALAACKRCHLAATENFTQVIIHNTTRDLAENDRRKRAHVALIRVVTVLMTILVLLVVGFFYGHSFIWILRELHEKLRKHQ
;
A
#
# COMPACT_ATOMS: atom_id res chain seq x y z
N ARG A 1 -13.54 -19.31 9.15
CA ARG A 1 -14.26 -18.29 8.35
C ARG A 1 -14.99 -17.36 9.33
N LYS A 2 -14.89 -16.03 9.19
CA LYS A 2 -15.69 -15.10 9.99
C LYS A 2 -17.14 -15.08 9.47
N LYS A 3 -18.13 -14.87 10.34
CA LYS A 3 -19.54 -14.71 9.95
C LYS A 3 -19.69 -13.44 9.10
N ALA A 4 -20.65 -13.43 8.18
CA ALA A 4 -20.93 -12.25 7.37
C ALA A 4 -21.37 -11.08 8.28
N PRO A 5 -20.98 -9.84 7.98
CA PRO A 5 -21.44 -8.67 8.72
C PRO A 5 -22.95 -8.47 8.53
N THR A 6 -23.59 -7.94 9.55
CA THR A 6 -24.99 -7.49 9.51
C THR A 6 -25.05 -5.99 9.25
N CYS A 7 -26.24 -5.45 8.97
CA CYS A 7 -26.42 -4.00 8.77
C CYS A 7 -25.89 -3.18 9.95
N GLY A 8 -26.07 -3.68 11.18
CA GLY A 8 -25.63 -3.05 12.43
C GLY A 8 -24.10 -2.97 12.60
N ASN A 9 -23.34 -3.73 11.81
CA ASN A 9 -21.88 -3.68 11.84
C ASN A 9 -21.30 -2.49 11.06
N CYS A 10 -22.09 -1.89 10.17
CA CYS A 10 -21.68 -0.74 9.36
C CYS A 10 -22.56 0.50 9.60
N HIS A 11 -23.84 0.29 9.91
CA HIS A 11 -24.81 1.36 10.19
C HIS A 11 -25.27 1.29 11.64
N SER A 12 -25.28 2.43 12.32
CA SER A 12 -25.92 2.56 13.64
C SER A 12 -27.43 2.80 13.48
N GLY A 13 -28.27 2.10 14.24
CA GLY A 13 -29.72 2.35 14.22
C GLY A 13 -30.16 3.66 14.87
N HIS A 14 -29.28 4.29 15.66
CA HIS A 14 -29.65 5.45 16.48
C HIS A 14 -28.91 6.74 16.09
N TYR A 15 -27.78 6.65 15.38
CA TYR A 15 -26.97 7.81 15.01
C TYR A 15 -26.17 7.57 13.71
N VAL A 16 -26.83 7.53 12.55
CA VAL A 16 -26.13 7.52 11.25
C VAL A 16 -25.77 8.95 10.88
N LYS A 17 -24.48 9.25 10.74
CA LYS A 17 -24.04 10.51 10.14
C LYS A 17 -24.41 10.51 8.65
N GLY A 18 -25.37 11.35 8.27
CA GLY A 18 -25.67 11.65 6.88
C GLY A 18 -24.72 12.69 6.29
N HIS A 19 -24.80 12.91 4.97
CA HIS A 19 -24.08 13.97 4.25
C HIS A 19 -22.55 13.96 4.35
N LEU A 20 -21.97 12.80 4.65
CA LEU A 20 -20.51 12.63 4.62
C LEU A 20 -20.00 12.68 3.17
N SER A 21 -18.83 13.28 2.98
CA SER A 21 -18.14 13.24 1.70
C SER A 21 -17.72 11.80 1.37
N ARG A 22 -17.49 11.54 0.09
CA ARG A 22 -17.00 10.24 -0.39
C ARG A 22 -15.75 9.76 0.36
N VAL A 23 -14.84 10.69 0.68
CA VAL A 23 -13.58 10.38 1.37
C VAL A 23 -13.85 10.01 2.81
N GLU A 24 -14.73 10.72 3.51
CA GLU A 24 -15.10 10.42 4.90
C GLU A 24 -15.76 9.05 5.01
N ILE A 25 -16.78 8.76 4.19
CA ILE A 25 -17.44 7.44 4.14
C ILE A 25 -16.44 6.35 3.76
N GLY A 26 -15.59 6.62 2.76
CA GLY A 26 -14.59 5.67 2.30
C GLY A 26 -13.58 5.29 3.39
N ARG A 27 -13.09 6.28 4.16
CA ARG A 27 -12.19 6.06 5.31
C ARG A 27 -12.88 5.25 6.41
N GLU A 28 -14.11 5.59 6.75
CA GLU A 28 -14.90 4.84 7.73
C GLU A 28 -15.07 3.39 7.28
N MET A 29 -15.41 3.18 6.02
CA MET A 29 -15.63 1.84 5.47
C MET A 29 -14.36 0.99 5.40
N VAL A 30 -13.19 1.61 5.15
CA VAL A 30 -11.88 0.93 5.27
C VAL A 30 -11.65 0.44 6.70
N SER A 31 -11.96 1.27 7.70
CA SER A 31 -11.87 0.89 9.12
C SER A 31 -12.84 -0.26 9.47
N VAL A 32 -14.10 -0.15 9.05
CA VAL A 32 -15.13 -1.19 9.29
C VAL A 32 -14.70 -2.53 8.69
N CYS A 33 -14.23 -2.54 7.44
CA CYS A 33 -13.69 -3.74 6.80
C CYS A 33 -12.47 -4.29 7.56
N GLY A 34 -11.59 -3.40 8.04
CA GLY A 34 -10.39 -3.73 8.82
C GLY A 34 -10.65 -4.41 10.16
N THR A 35 -11.81 -4.17 10.80
CA THR A 35 -12.20 -4.87 12.04
C THR A 35 -12.20 -6.39 11.86
N CYS A 36 -12.64 -6.85 10.69
CA CYS A 36 -12.69 -8.25 10.33
C CYS A 36 -11.50 -8.69 9.47
N HIS A 37 -10.92 -7.79 8.68
CA HIS A 37 -9.82 -8.05 7.74
C HIS A 37 -8.57 -7.19 8.01
N PRO A 38 -7.93 -7.33 9.19
CA PRO A 38 -6.84 -6.44 9.59
C PRO A 38 -5.60 -6.55 8.69
N ALA A 39 -5.26 -7.76 8.23
CA ALA A 39 -4.10 -7.97 7.36
C ALA A 39 -4.30 -7.35 5.95
N GLN A 40 -5.52 -7.48 5.41
CA GLN A 40 -5.87 -6.89 4.11
C GLN A 40 -5.95 -5.38 4.22
N ALA A 41 -6.52 -4.84 5.31
CA ALA A 41 -6.56 -3.40 5.54
C ALA A 41 -5.14 -2.81 5.64
N ALA A 42 -4.22 -3.44 6.37
CA ALA A 42 -2.83 -3.00 6.47
C ALA A 42 -2.14 -2.96 5.10
N THR A 43 -2.16 -4.07 4.36
CA THR A 43 -1.51 -4.14 3.04
C THR A 43 -2.22 -3.29 1.98
N TYR A 44 -3.52 -3.03 2.13
CA TYR A 44 -4.24 -2.07 1.31
C TYR A 44 -3.75 -0.64 1.55
N LEU A 45 -3.54 -0.24 2.81
CA LEU A 45 -3.03 1.09 3.15
C LEU A 45 -1.59 1.32 2.67
N ASP A 46 -0.84 0.25 2.39
CA ASP A 46 0.50 0.34 1.81
C ASP A 46 0.51 0.55 0.30
N ASN A 47 -0.61 0.24 -0.38
CA ASN A 47 -0.72 0.38 -1.83
C ASN A 47 -1.06 1.82 -2.25
N TYR A 48 -1.01 2.10 -3.56
CA TYR A 48 -1.31 3.41 -4.10
C TYR A 48 -2.73 3.88 -3.80
N HIS A 49 -3.74 3.04 -4.03
CA HIS A 49 -5.14 3.39 -3.77
C HIS A 49 -5.39 3.70 -2.29
N GLY A 50 -4.88 2.89 -1.36
CA GLY A 50 -5.02 3.12 0.08
C GLY A 50 -4.33 4.40 0.52
N LYS A 51 -3.08 4.65 0.08
CA LYS A 51 -2.36 5.89 0.37
C LYS A 51 -3.09 7.10 -0.19
N ALA A 52 -3.47 7.08 -1.46
CA ALA A 52 -4.16 8.19 -2.11
C ALA A 52 -5.53 8.46 -1.47
N ALA A 53 -6.36 7.42 -1.31
CA ALA A 53 -7.73 7.56 -0.82
C ALA A 53 -7.80 7.91 0.67
N VAL A 54 -7.02 7.20 1.50
CA VAL A 54 -7.09 7.35 2.97
C VAL A 54 -6.12 8.40 3.47
N ASN A 55 -4.85 8.39 3.05
CA ASN A 55 -3.84 9.28 3.64
C ASN A 55 -3.89 10.67 2.98
N LEU A 56 -3.97 10.73 1.65
CA LEU A 56 -4.02 11.99 0.91
C LEU A 56 -5.44 12.54 0.73
N GLY A 57 -6.48 11.72 0.94
CA GLY A 57 -7.88 12.14 0.79
C GLY A 57 -8.31 12.35 -0.66
N ASP A 58 -7.67 11.66 -1.61
CA ASP A 58 -8.07 11.69 -3.01
C ASP A 58 -9.40 10.94 -3.22
N LYS A 59 -10.43 11.67 -3.61
CA LYS A 59 -11.76 11.14 -3.91
C LYS A 59 -11.81 10.21 -5.13
N ASN A 60 -10.82 10.31 -6.03
CA ASN A 60 -10.74 9.51 -7.26
C ASN A 60 -10.02 8.17 -7.04
N ALA A 61 -9.33 8.01 -5.91
CA ALA A 61 -8.72 6.75 -5.54
C ALA A 61 -9.78 5.75 -5.07
N ALA A 62 -9.53 4.46 -5.33
CA ALA A 62 -10.48 3.40 -5.06
C ALA A 62 -10.44 2.96 -3.59
N PHE A 63 -11.60 2.85 -2.95
CA PHE A 63 -11.81 2.25 -1.64
C PHE A 63 -12.15 0.76 -1.76
N CYS A 64 -12.17 0.04 -0.62
CA CYS A 64 -12.59 -1.37 -0.56
C CYS A 64 -13.94 -1.61 -1.26
N THR A 65 -14.90 -0.68 -1.11
CA THR A 65 -16.24 -0.75 -1.67
C THR A 65 -16.31 -0.49 -3.17
N ASP A 66 -15.34 0.20 -3.76
CA ASP A 66 -15.33 0.43 -5.21
C ASP A 66 -15.01 -0.85 -5.97
N CYS A 67 -14.22 -1.74 -5.36
CA CYS A 67 -13.87 -3.03 -5.92
C CYS A 67 -14.82 -4.15 -5.47
N HIS A 68 -15.09 -4.26 -4.17
CA HIS A 68 -15.91 -5.34 -3.61
C HIS A 68 -17.41 -5.02 -3.61
N GLY A 69 -17.81 -3.75 -3.56
CA GLY A 69 -19.19 -3.32 -3.29
C GLY A 69 -19.47 -3.16 -1.79
N ALA A 70 -20.42 -2.29 -1.43
CA ALA A 70 -20.80 -2.02 -0.04
C ALA A 70 -21.89 -2.96 0.48
N HIS A 71 -23.03 -3.05 -0.22
CA HIS A 71 -24.15 -3.93 0.16
C HIS A 71 -24.10 -5.31 -0.51
N HIS A 72 -23.29 -5.44 -1.58
CA HIS A 72 -23.14 -6.68 -2.34
C HIS A 72 -21.66 -7.05 -2.46
N CYS A 73 -21.00 -7.28 -1.32
CA CYS A 73 -19.58 -7.60 -1.25
C CYS A 73 -19.23 -8.84 -2.08
N ARG A 74 -18.59 -8.65 -3.24
CA ARG A 74 -18.19 -9.70 -4.17
C ARG A 74 -16.79 -10.20 -3.88
N SER A 75 -16.55 -11.49 -4.09
CA SER A 75 -15.20 -12.03 -4.12
C SER A 75 -14.55 -11.74 -5.46
N LEU A 76 -13.33 -11.20 -5.45
CA LEU A 76 -12.55 -10.88 -6.66
C LEU A 76 -11.55 -11.99 -7.01
N LYS A 77 -11.83 -13.24 -6.60
CA LYS A 77 -10.97 -14.40 -6.91
C LYS A 77 -10.98 -14.74 -8.40
N GLU A 78 -12.12 -14.56 -9.06
CA GLU A 78 -12.26 -14.80 -10.48
C GLU A 78 -11.78 -13.58 -11.28
N LYS A 79 -10.88 -13.81 -12.24
CA LYS A 79 -10.30 -12.73 -13.07
C LYS A 79 -11.36 -11.89 -13.78
N LYS A 80 -12.43 -12.50 -14.28
CA LYS A 80 -13.52 -11.77 -14.97
C LYS A 80 -14.24 -10.80 -14.03
N VAL A 81 -14.49 -11.22 -12.80
CA VAL A 81 -15.13 -10.39 -11.76
C VAL A 81 -14.18 -9.26 -11.32
N ALA A 82 -12.91 -9.57 -11.12
CA ALA A 82 -11.88 -8.58 -10.82
C ALA A 82 -11.72 -7.56 -11.96
N LEU A 83 -11.73 -8.00 -13.21
CA LEU A 83 -11.61 -7.14 -14.38
C LEU A 83 -12.78 -6.15 -14.45
N ALA A 84 -14.00 -6.61 -14.17
CA ALA A 84 -15.17 -5.74 -14.12
C ALA A 84 -15.05 -4.64 -13.05
N ALA A 85 -14.43 -4.94 -11.91
CA ALA A 85 -14.13 -3.94 -10.89
C ALA A 85 -13.06 -2.94 -11.35
N CYS A 86 -11.94 -3.43 -11.91
CA CYS A 86 -10.87 -2.57 -12.43
C CYS A 86 -11.37 -1.62 -13.54
N LYS A 87 -12.20 -2.14 -14.46
CA LYS A 87 -12.75 -1.38 -15.59
C LYS A 87 -13.68 -0.23 -15.21
N ARG A 88 -14.13 -0.15 -13.95
CA ARG A 88 -14.90 1.01 -13.46
C ARG A 88 -14.10 2.32 -13.58
N CYS A 89 -12.79 2.26 -13.37
CA CYS A 89 -11.90 3.41 -13.49
C CYS A 89 -10.85 3.22 -14.59
N HIS A 90 -10.40 1.99 -14.86
CA HIS A 90 -9.41 1.67 -15.88
C HIS A 90 -10.07 1.09 -17.14
N LEU A 91 -10.65 1.96 -17.98
CA LEU A 91 -11.41 1.55 -19.16
C LEU A 91 -10.63 0.63 -20.12
N ALA A 92 -9.33 0.86 -20.26
CA ALA A 92 -8.44 0.07 -21.10
C ALA A 92 -7.83 -1.18 -20.41
N ALA A 93 -8.28 -1.55 -19.21
CA ALA A 93 -7.76 -2.71 -18.50
C ALA A 93 -8.05 -4.01 -19.27
N THR A 94 -7.03 -4.84 -19.44
CA THR A 94 -7.11 -6.19 -20.01
C THR A 94 -7.11 -7.25 -18.90
N GLU A 95 -7.37 -8.52 -19.22
CA GLU A 95 -7.36 -9.59 -18.21
C GLU A 95 -6.03 -9.72 -17.47
N ASN A 96 -4.90 -9.37 -18.10
CA ASN A 96 -3.60 -9.40 -17.45
C ASN A 96 -3.47 -8.33 -16.35
N PHE A 97 -4.24 -7.25 -16.44
CA PHE A 97 -4.25 -6.19 -15.42
C PHE A 97 -4.74 -6.71 -14.06
N THR A 98 -5.58 -7.75 -14.02
CA THR A 98 -6.07 -8.33 -12.78
C THR A 98 -5.02 -9.16 -12.03
N GLN A 99 -3.81 -9.27 -12.57
CA GLN A 99 -2.68 -9.91 -11.87
C GLN A 99 -2.05 -8.98 -10.82
N VAL A 100 -2.39 -7.69 -10.84
CA VAL A 100 -1.94 -6.73 -9.81
C VAL A 100 -2.62 -7.06 -8.48
N ILE A 101 -1.81 -7.31 -7.45
CA ILE A 101 -2.29 -7.62 -6.10
C ILE A 101 -2.46 -6.32 -5.32
N ILE A 102 -3.70 -5.98 -4.99
CA ILE A 102 -4.05 -4.74 -4.27
C ILE A 102 -3.79 -4.87 -2.77
N HIS A 103 -4.15 -6.00 -2.17
CA HIS A 103 -3.82 -6.32 -0.79
C HIS A 103 -3.50 -7.81 -0.72
N ASN A 104 -2.34 -8.17 -0.17
CA ASN A 104 -1.94 -9.56 -0.06
C ASN A 104 -2.38 -10.12 1.30
N THR A 105 -2.58 -11.43 1.34
CA THR A 105 -2.57 -12.17 2.60
C THR A 105 -1.31 -13.01 2.60
N THR A 106 -0.33 -12.60 3.40
CA THR A 106 0.89 -13.37 3.68
C THR A 106 0.60 -14.79 4.18
N ARG A 107 -0.63 -15.06 4.63
CA ARG A 107 -1.11 -16.36 5.11
C ARG A 107 -1.25 -17.44 4.02
N ASP A 108 -1.33 -17.10 2.74
CA ASP A 108 -1.40 -18.09 1.63
C ASP A 108 -0.05 -18.27 0.89
N LEU A 109 1.02 -17.61 1.32
CA LEU A 109 2.37 -17.89 0.81
C LEU A 109 3.00 -19.14 1.46
N ALA A 110 2.40 -19.65 2.55
CA ALA A 110 3.03 -20.65 3.39
C ALA A 110 2.83 -22.11 2.94
N GLU A 111 1.75 -22.47 2.24
CA GLU A 111 1.37 -23.89 2.20
C GLU A 111 1.92 -24.70 1.00
N ASN A 112 2.22 -24.15 -0.19
CA ASN A 112 2.49 -25.07 -1.33
C ASN A 112 3.40 -24.63 -2.50
N ASP A 113 4.10 -23.49 -2.46
CA ASP A 113 4.84 -23.03 -3.67
C ASP A 113 6.33 -22.72 -3.38
N ARG A 114 7.20 -23.75 -3.47
CA ARG A 114 8.66 -23.64 -3.26
C ARG A 114 9.32 -22.62 -4.20
N ARG A 115 8.78 -22.46 -5.42
CA ARG A 115 9.26 -21.52 -6.45
C ARG A 115 9.05 -20.06 -6.05
N LYS A 116 7.90 -19.73 -5.45
CA LYS A 116 7.62 -18.37 -4.98
C LYS A 116 8.51 -17.97 -3.80
N ARG A 117 8.87 -18.91 -2.92
CA ARG A 117 9.83 -18.67 -1.83
C ARG A 117 11.22 -18.30 -2.35
N ALA A 118 11.73 -19.01 -3.37
CA ALA A 118 13.02 -18.68 -3.96
C ALA A 118 13.04 -17.29 -4.61
N HIS A 119 11.98 -16.92 -5.34
CA HIS A 119 11.86 -15.59 -5.94
C HIS A 119 11.76 -14.49 -4.87
N VAL A 120 10.96 -14.68 -3.82
CA VAL A 120 10.84 -13.71 -2.73
C VAL A 120 12.16 -13.57 -1.98
N ALA A 121 12.88 -14.67 -1.75
CA ALA A 121 14.20 -14.64 -1.12
C ALA A 121 15.21 -13.89 -2.00
N LEU A 122 15.24 -14.15 -3.31
CA LEU A 122 16.09 -13.44 -4.26
C LEU A 122 15.80 -11.93 -4.25
N ILE A 123 14.52 -11.55 -4.34
CA ILE A 123 14.11 -10.14 -4.29
C ILE A 123 14.59 -9.50 -2.98
N ARG A 124 14.39 -10.17 -1.84
CA ARG A 124 14.82 -9.65 -0.53
C ARG A 124 16.35 -9.45 -0.46
N VAL A 125 17.13 -10.41 -0.96
CA VAL A 125 18.60 -10.31 -1.00
C VAL A 125 19.05 -9.15 -1.90
N VAL A 126 18.50 -9.06 -3.11
CA VAL A 126 18.81 -7.98 -4.05
C VAL A 126 18.47 -6.62 -3.46
N THR A 127 17.30 -6.47 -2.82
CA THR A 127 16.91 -5.22 -2.17
C THR A 127 17.88 -4.81 -1.06
N VAL A 128 18.29 -5.74 -0.21
CA VAL A 128 19.26 -5.45 0.87
C VAL A 128 20.61 -5.04 0.29
N LEU A 129 21.11 -5.78 -0.70
CA LEU A 129 22.38 -5.48 -1.36
C LEU A 129 22.36 -4.09 -2.02
N MET A 130 21.31 -3.77 -2.76
CA MET A 130 21.14 -2.45 -3.40
C MET A 130 21.04 -1.32 -2.37
N THR A 131 20.35 -1.56 -1.26
CA THR A 131 20.24 -0.57 -0.17
C THR A 131 21.61 -0.29 0.46
N ILE A 132 22.41 -1.34 0.71
CA ILE A 132 23.77 -1.20 1.22
C ILE A 132 24.65 -0.42 0.24
N LEU A 133 24.59 -0.75 -1.05
CA LEU A 133 25.34 -0.06 -2.10
C LEU A 133 25.02 1.44 -2.11
N VAL A 134 23.74 1.80 -2.07
CA VAL A 134 23.30 3.21 -2.03
C VAL A 134 23.84 3.92 -0.80
N LEU A 135 23.72 3.32 0.39
CA LEU A 135 24.22 3.93 1.64
C LEU A 135 25.73 4.12 1.62
N LEU A 136 26.48 3.17 1.06
CA LEU A 136 27.94 3.28 0.91
C LEU A 136 28.33 4.41 -0.03
N VAL A 137 27.68 4.51 -1.20
CA VAL A 137 27.97 5.56 -2.18
C VAL A 137 27.65 6.94 -1.61
N VAL A 138 26.47 7.09 -1.01
CA VAL A 138 26.04 8.33 -0.34
C VAL A 138 27.02 8.68 0.78
N GLY A 139 27.33 7.73 1.66
CA GLY A 139 28.26 7.94 2.78
C GLY A 139 29.66 8.35 2.31
N PHE A 140 30.19 7.72 1.26
CA PHE A 140 31.48 8.08 0.69
C PHE A 140 31.47 9.49 0.11
N PHE A 141 30.45 9.84 -0.67
CA PHE A 141 30.36 11.15 -1.33
C PHE A 141 30.26 12.29 -0.31
N TYR A 142 29.36 12.17 0.66
CA TYR A 142 29.20 13.17 1.72
C TYR A 142 30.41 13.20 2.66
N GLY A 143 30.99 12.04 3.00
CA GLY A 143 32.19 11.96 3.84
C GLY A 143 33.40 12.64 3.20
N HIS A 144 33.67 12.35 1.92
CA HIS A 144 34.74 12.99 1.18
C HIS A 144 34.55 14.51 1.08
N SER A 145 33.33 14.94 0.72
CA SER A 145 32.99 16.37 0.63
C SER A 145 33.18 17.09 1.97
N PHE A 146 32.78 16.46 3.07
CA PHE A 146 32.93 17.01 4.42
C PHE A 146 34.41 17.14 4.83
N ILE A 147 35.23 16.13 4.55
CA ILE A 147 36.68 16.18 4.82
C ILE A 147 37.34 17.32 4.03
N TRP A 148 36.93 17.52 2.78
CA TRP A 148 37.47 18.60 1.94
C TRP A 148 37.11 19.99 2.50
N ILE A 149 35.85 20.19 2.91
CA ILE A 149 35.40 21.43 3.56
C ILE A 149 36.16 21.68 4.88
N LEU A 150 36.35 20.65 5.71
CA LEU A 150 37.11 20.78 6.96
C LEU A 150 38.56 21.20 6.70
N ARG A 151 39.19 20.62 5.69
CA ARG A 151 40.56 20.98 5.30
C ARG A 151 40.65 22.42 4.80
N GLU A 152 39.72 22.85 3.94
CA GLU A 152 39.69 24.22 3.44
C GLU A 152 39.49 25.23 4.59
N LEU A 153 38.61 24.92 5.56
CA LEU A 153 38.39 25.75 6.74
C LEU A 153 39.65 25.85 7.61
N HIS A 154 40.36 24.74 7.82
CA HIS A 154 41.63 24.73 8.56
C HIS A 154 42.69 25.60 7.87
N GLU A 155 42.83 25.50 6.54
CA GLU A 155 43.78 26.31 5.78
C GLU A 155 43.44 27.81 5.84
N LYS A 156 42.14 28.18 5.79
CA LYS A 156 41.70 29.58 5.94
C LYS A 156 41.96 30.14 7.33
N LEU A 157 41.70 29.36 8.39
CA LEU A 157 41.99 29.77 9.77
C LEU A 157 43.50 29.97 10.02
N ARG A 158 44.35 29.12 9.41
CA ARG A 158 45.81 29.25 9.52
C ARG A 158 46.38 30.49 8.81
N LYS A 159 45.76 30.96 7.71
CA LYS A 159 46.22 32.15 6.97
C LYS A 159 45.79 33.49 7.59
N HIS A 160 44.83 33.48 8.51
CA HIS A 160 44.34 34.68 9.20
C HIS A 160 44.93 34.88 10.61
N GLN A 161 45.81 33.97 11.06
CA GLN A 161 46.74 34.18 12.18
C GLN A 161 48.11 34.58 11.63
#